data_AF-A0A1G9MXQ7-F1
#
_entry.id   AF-A0A1G9MXQ7-F1
#
_cell.length_a   1.000
_cell.length_b   1.000
_cell.length_c   1.000
_cell.angle_alpha   90.00
_cell.angle_beta   90.00
_cell.angle_gamma   90.00
#
_symmetry.space_group_name_H-M   'P 1'
#
loop_
_entity.id
_entity.type
_entity.pdbx_description
1 polymer ?
#
loop_
_entity_poly.entity_id
_entity_poly.type
_entity_poly.pdbx_seq_one_letter_code
_entity_poly.pdbx_strand_id
1 'polypeptide(L)'
;MRSFIFFVEGVHDVNCVARVLLLRHFKEANNIDQLPQMWKDRIPRTYPFINNRLDRHIPMPSFFMKNNLCVTIVSSNGATNIINDIDLYLSNMTKAELKQINGVCAIFDADQNSAQKSFDDKFKKYNKDMVINKKDFLVGHCRVRGEIINLNYYFFPDNSSKGTLENLLLEGAKVVYSDLLESVNEYLSKVDERHKYNWSISSENKVKVGCIANVFQPGGANQTSIRYDNWISDESMAFSYVIKKFYDFIVDLVE
;
A
#
# COMPACT_ATOMS: atom_id res chain seq x y z
N MET A 1 19.87 -2.54 12.39
CA MET A 1 19.18 -3.33 11.36
C MET A 1 18.63 -2.35 10.32
N ARG A 2 18.68 -2.69 9.03
CA ARG A 2 18.17 -1.82 7.95
C ARG A 2 16.63 -1.82 7.95
N SER A 3 16.01 -0.71 7.61
CA SER A 3 14.54 -0.62 7.56
C SER A 3 14.02 0.21 6.38
N PHE A 4 12.96 -0.27 5.74
CA PHE A 4 12.12 0.51 4.81
C PHE A 4 10.72 0.69 5.39
N ILE A 5 10.14 1.86 5.18
CA ILE A 5 8.76 2.15 5.62
C ILE A 5 7.90 2.42 4.39
N PHE A 6 6.85 1.63 4.20
CA PHE A 6 5.84 1.83 3.18
C PHE A 6 4.61 2.47 3.81
N PHE A 7 4.15 3.59 3.26
CA PHE A 7 2.89 4.21 3.63
C PHE A 7 1.90 4.01 2.49
N VAL A 8 0.73 3.48 2.81
CA VAL A 8 -0.32 3.12 1.86
C VAL A 8 -1.68 3.64 2.32
N GLU A 9 -2.69 3.71 1.45
CA GLU A 9 -3.98 4.34 1.79
C GLU A 9 -4.90 3.44 2.61
N GLY A 10 -4.83 2.13 2.40
CA GLY A 10 -5.72 1.19 3.05
C GLY A 10 -5.18 -0.22 3.21
N VAL A 11 -5.97 -1.04 3.90
CA VAL A 11 -5.62 -2.44 4.18
C VAL A 11 -5.46 -3.27 2.90
N HIS A 12 -6.21 -3.00 1.83
CA HIS A 12 -6.03 -3.71 0.56
C HIS A 12 -4.61 -3.48 -0.01
N ASP A 13 -4.11 -2.26 0.04
CA ASP A 13 -2.77 -1.88 -0.42
C ASP A 13 -1.68 -2.55 0.42
N VAL A 14 -1.89 -2.62 1.75
CA VAL A 14 -0.98 -3.35 2.65
C VAL A 14 -0.83 -4.79 2.18
N ASN A 15 -1.93 -5.43 1.81
CA ASN A 15 -1.94 -6.82 1.37
C ASN A 15 -1.34 -6.99 -0.03
N CYS A 16 -1.47 -5.99 -0.90
CA CYS A 16 -0.82 -5.96 -2.21
C CYS A 16 0.72 -5.89 -2.09
N VAL A 17 1.23 -4.99 -1.24
CA VAL A 17 2.68 -4.91 -0.95
C VAL A 17 3.16 -6.18 -0.24
N ALA A 18 2.40 -6.68 0.73
CA ALA A 18 2.71 -7.93 1.43
C ALA A 18 2.85 -9.11 0.47
N ARG A 19 1.99 -9.22 -0.56
CA ARG A 19 2.09 -10.27 -1.57
C ARG A 19 3.46 -10.29 -2.24
N VAL A 20 3.98 -9.12 -2.66
CA VAL A 20 5.31 -9.02 -3.27
C VAL A 20 6.41 -9.45 -2.29
N LEU A 21 6.35 -8.99 -1.04
CA LEU A 21 7.32 -9.37 -0.01
C LEU A 21 7.31 -10.89 0.28
N LEU A 22 6.13 -11.52 0.30
CA LEU A 22 5.99 -12.96 0.48
C LEU A 22 6.59 -13.75 -0.69
N LEU A 23 6.40 -13.30 -1.93
CA LEU A 23 7.07 -13.89 -3.11
C LEU A 23 8.60 -13.78 -3.03
N ARG A 24 9.12 -12.74 -2.36
CA ARG A 24 10.55 -12.59 -2.05
C ARG A 24 10.97 -13.28 -0.74
N HIS A 25 10.14 -14.14 -0.16
CA HIS A 25 10.44 -14.90 1.05
C HIS A 25 10.71 -14.04 2.30
N PHE A 26 10.18 -12.82 2.36
CA PHE A 26 10.10 -12.11 3.64
C PHE A 26 9.10 -12.83 4.55
N LYS A 27 9.40 -12.85 5.85
CA LYS A 27 8.53 -13.43 6.87
C LYS A 27 7.81 -12.33 7.61
N GLU A 28 6.49 -12.40 7.66
CA GLU A 28 5.68 -11.48 8.47
C GLU A 28 5.97 -11.73 9.96
N ALA A 29 6.22 -10.66 10.72
CA ALA A 29 6.34 -10.74 12.15
C ALA A 29 4.94 -10.78 12.78
N ASN A 30 4.66 -11.84 13.52
CA ASN A 30 3.40 -12.08 14.20
C ASN A 30 3.50 -11.95 15.73
N ASN A 31 4.70 -11.65 16.25
CA ASN A 31 4.95 -11.43 17.66
C ASN A 31 5.86 -10.21 17.86
N ILE A 32 5.54 -9.37 18.86
CA ILE A 32 6.33 -8.19 19.22
C ILE A 32 7.80 -8.51 19.52
N ASP A 33 8.10 -9.72 20.00
CA ASP A 33 9.46 -10.15 20.32
C ASP A 33 10.33 -10.39 19.10
N GLN A 34 9.72 -10.59 17.93
CA GLN A 34 10.42 -10.66 16.65
C GLN A 34 10.82 -9.27 16.15
N LEU A 35 10.26 -8.20 16.73
CA LEU A 35 10.50 -6.85 16.27
C LEU A 35 11.77 -6.26 16.88
N PRO A 36 12.54 -5.50 16.09
CA PRO A 36 13.60 -4.62 16.58
C PRO A 36 13.08 -3.58 17.56
N GLN A 37 13.92 -3.17 18.50
CA GLN A 37 13.53 -2.25 19.57
C GLN A 37 12.86 -0.96 19.06
N MET A 38 13.39 -0.37 17.98
CA MET A 38 12.83 0.86 17.39
C MET A 38 11.35 0.71 16.94
N TRP A 39 10.93 -0.50 16.61
CA TRP A 39 9.57 -0.81 16.17
C TRP A 39 8.67 -1.22 17.32
N LYS A 40 9.21 -1.87 18.36
CA LYS A 40 8.47 -2.16 19.61
C LYS A 40 7.91 -0.91 20.25
N ASP A 41 8.66 0.19 20.21
CA ASP A 41 8.26 1.47 20.81
C ASP A 41 7.20 2.23 19.98
N ARG A 42 6.93 1.78 18.75
CA ARG A 42 5.92 2.35 17.85
C ARG A 42 4.63 1.55 17.81
N ILE A 43 4.57 0.43 18.55
CA ILE A 43 3.33 -0.32 18.72
C ILE A 43 2.41 0.45 19.67
N PRO A 44 1.15 0.71 19.27
CA PRO A 44 0.18 1.32 20.16
C PRO A 44 -0.01 0.51 21.44
N ARG A 45 0.19 1.13 22.61
CA ARG A 45 0.11 0.46 23.93
C ARG A 45 -1.21 0.68 24.67
N THR A 46 -2.01 1.65 24.25
CA THR A 46 -3.24 2.08 24.96
C THR A 46 -4.40 2.16 24.00
N TYR A 47 -5.51 1.49 24.33
CA TYR A 47 -6.78 1.58 23.61
C TYR A 47 -7.80 2.34 24.47
N PRO A 48 -8.69 3.18 23.89
CA PRO A 48 -8.85 3.56 22.48
C PRO A 48 -7.82 4.59 21.97
N PHE A 49 -7.51 4.54 20.67
CA PHE A 49 -6.38 5.30 20.10
C PHE A 49 -6.71 6.73 19.66
N ILE A 50 -7.97 7.03 19.34
CA ILE A 50 -8.38 8.33 18.78
C ILE A 50 -9.64 8.80 19.49
N ASN A 51 -9.59 9.92 20.21
CA ASN A 51 -10.75 10.62 20.78
C ASN A 51 -11.74 9.72 21.53
N ASN A 52 -11.25 8.72 22.27
CA ASN A 52 -12.07 7.71 22.95
C ASN A 52 -13.04 6.92 22.06
N ARG A 53 -12.80 6.90 20.75
CA ARG A 53 -13.62 6.18 19.79
C ARG A 53 -13.27 4.70 19.79
N LEU A 54 -14.29 3.88 20.01
CA LEU A 54 -14.20 2.42 19.99
C LEU A 54 -14.35 1.83 18.58
N ASP A 55 -14.96 2.59 17.67
CA ASP A 55 -15.30 2.18 16.30
C ASP A 55 -14.14 2.34 15.30
N ARG A 56 -12.92 2.58 15.78
CA ARG A 56 -11.74 2.76 14.94
C ARG A 56 -10.89 1.50 14.91
N HIS A 57 -10.46 1.12 13.71
CA HIS A 57 -9.50 0.05 13.52
C HIS A 57 -8.17 0.41 14.19
N ILE A 58 -7.51 -0.59 14.79
CA ILE A 58 -6.17 -0.44 15.37
C ILE A 58 -5.20 -0.11 14.22
N PRO A 59 -4.48 1.02 14.25
CA PRO A 59 -3.49 1.34 13.22
C PRO A 59 -2.20 0.54 13.49
N MET A 60 -2.27 -0.78 13.37
CA MET A 60 -1.12 -1.66 13.55
C MET A 60 -0.35 -1.76 12.23
N PRO A 61 0.93 -1.35 12.18
CA PRO A 61 1.74 -1.60 11.01
C PRO A 61 1.95 -3.11 10.80
N SER A 62 2.09 -3.52 9.55
CA SER A 62 2.55 -4.87 9.23
C SER A 62 4.08 -4.87 9.11
N PHE A 63 4.74 -5.86 9.68
CA PHE A 63 6.20 -5.94 9.70
C PHE A 63 6.66 -7.20 8.98
N PHE A 64 7.65 -7.07 8.10
CA PHE A 64 8.19 -8.15 7.30
C PHE A 64 9.71 -8.18 7.42
N MET A 65 10.27 -9.35 7.69
CA MET A 65 11.67 -9.54 8.01
C MET A 65 12.34 -10.47 7.01
N LYS A 66 13.52 -10.08 6.52
CA LYS A 66 14.42 -10.94 5.74
C LYS A 66 15.86 -10.53 6.03
N ASN A 67 16.69 -11.47 6.46
CA ASN A 67 18.08 -11.21 6.84
C ASN A 67 18.16 -10.07 7.90
N ASN A 68 18.97 -9.03 7.64
CA ASN A 68 19.11 -7.84 8.49
C ASN A 68 18.26 -6.64 7.99
N LEU A 69 17.12 -6.92 7.34
CA LEU A 69 16.18 -5.93 6.82
C LEU A 69 14.78 -6.13 7.40
N CYS A 70 14.17 -5.03 7.82
CA CYS A 70 12.76 -4.93 8.20
C CYS A 70 12.01 -4.03 7.22
N VAL A 71 10.89 -4.50 6.71
CA VAL A 71 9.94 -3.71 5.93
C VAL A 71 8.71 -3.48 6.78
N THR A 72 8.41 -2.22 7.07
CA THR A 72 7.23 -1.81 7.84
C THR A 72 6.20 -1.21 6.89
N ILE A 73 4.97 -1.68 6.91
CA ILE A 73 3.88 -1.17 6.08
C ILE A 73 2.84 -0.51 6.98
N VAL A 74 2.59 0.78 6.78
CA VAL A 74 1.68 1.62 7.57
C VAL A 74 0.47 1.98 6.70
N SER A 75 -0.72 1.56 7.13
CA SER A 75 -1.98 1.99 6.53
C SER A 75 -2.35 3.36 7.07
N SER A 76 -2.28 4.38 6.23
CA SER A 76 -2.69 5.75 6.53
C SER A 76 -4.16 5.85 6.20
N ASN A 77 -5.07 5.91 7.19
CA ASN A 77 -6.54 5.84 7.01
C ASN A 77 -7.09 6.92 6.03
N GLY A 78 -6.90 6.74 4.72
CA GLY A 78 -7.19 7.71 3.67
C GLY A 78 -5.96 8.37 3.05
N ALA A 79 -6.03 8.50 1.73
CA ALA A 79 -5.07 9.11 0.81
C ALA A 79 -4.45 10.45 1.24
N THR A 80 -5.25 11.30 1.89
CA THR A 80 -4.85 12.65 2.32
C THR A 80 -3.93 12.65 3.53
N ASN A 81 -3.78 11.50 4.21
CA ASN A 81 -3.04 11.41 5.46
C ASN A 81 -1.63 10.85 5.28
N ILE A 82 -1.32 10.16 4.17
CA ILE A 82 0.01 9.54 3.94
C ILE A 82 1.16 10.54 4.17
N ILE A 83 1.08 11.73 3.57
CA ILE A 83 2.15 12.73 3.69
C ILE A 83 2.30 13.22 5.15
N ASN A 84 1.20 13.38 5.87
CA ASN A 84 1.21 13.76 7.29
C ASN A 84 1.74 12.62 8.17
N ASP A 85 1.40 11.37 7.85
CA ASP A 85 1.85 10.20 8.60
C ASP A 85 3.35 9.98 8.42
N ILE A 86 3.90 10.20 7.21
CA ILE A 86 5.35 10.16 6.97
C ILE A 86 6.05 11.24 7.82
N ASP A 87 5.55 12.47 7.78
CA ASP A 87 6.09 13.58 8.55
C ASP A 87 6.06 13.29 10.06
N LEU A 88 4.93 12.79 10.57
CA LEU A 88 4.75 12.43 11.96
C LEU A 88 5.71 11.30 12.37
N TYR A 89 5.91 10.29 11.52
CA TYR A 89 6.85 9.21 11.79
C TYR A 89 8.28 9.75 11.89
N LEU A 90 8.73 10.48 10.87
CA LEU A 90 10.11 10.95 10.77
C LEU A 90 10.46 12.01 11.83
N SER A 91 9.55 12.95 12.09
CA SER A 91 9.76 14.01 13.10
C SER A 91 9.90 13.44 14.52
N ASN A 92 9.18 12.37 14.83
CA ASN A 92 9.19 11.68 16.12
C ASN A 92 10.29 10.62 16.26
N MET A 93 11.10 10.36 15.22
CA MET A 93 12.26 9.47 15.35
C MET A 93 13.45 10.21 15.96
N THR A 94 14.14 9.54 16.88
CA THR A 94 15.47 9.95 17.36
C THR A 94 16.51 9.78 16.24
N LYS A 95 17.65 10.47 16.37
CA LYS A 95 18.76 10.33 15.41
C LYS A 95 19.25 8.87 15.28
N ALA A 96 19.24 8.11 16.38
CA ALA A 96 19.66 6.70 16.38
C ALA A 96 18.68 5.78 15.64
N GLU A 97 17.39 6.09 15.67
CA GLU A 97 16.37 5.37 14.89
C GLU A 97 16.42 5.77 13.41
N LEU A 98 16.60 7.06 13.11
CA LEU A 98 16.71 7.55 11.73
C LEU A 98 17.88 6.90 10.97
N LYS A 99 19.00 6.64 11.65
CA LYS A 99 20.14 5.88 11.08
C LYS A 99 19.79 4.46 10.63
N GLN A 100 18.68 3.91 11.10
CA GLN A 100 18.20 2.57 10.73
C GLN A 100 17.17 2.63 9.60
N ILE A 101 16.72 3.82 9.18
CA ILE A 101 15.79 3.99 8.07
C ILE A 101 16.58 4.21 6.78
N ASN A 102 16.50 3.24 5.88
CA ASN A 102 17.13 3.29 4.56
C ASN A 102 16.27 4.01 3.53
N GLY A 103 14.95 3.99 3.71
CA GLY A 103 14.05 4.74 2.86
C GLY A 103 12.60 4.68 3.32
N VAL A 104 11.83 5.63 2.79
CA VAL A 104 10.39 5.69 2.90
C VAL A 104 9.80 5.59 1.50
N CYS A 105 8.73 4.83 1.35
CA CYS A 105 7.97 4.71 0.12
C CYS A 105 6.51 5.08 0.38
N ALA A 106 5.94 5.95 -0.45
CA ALA A 106 4.53 6.32 -0.41
C ALA A 106 3.79 5.73 -1.62
N ILE A 107 2.77 4.92 -1.40
CA ILE A 107 1.97 4.32 -2.47
C ILE A 107 0.58 4.92 -2.45
N PHE A 108 0.12 5.38 -3.61
CA PHE A 108 -1.12 6.14 -3.78
C PHE A 108 -1.99 5.56 -4.88
N ASP A 109 -3.29 5.82 -4.79
CA ASP A 109 -4.17 5.75 -5.96
C ASP A 109 -4.02 7.01 -6.81
N ALA A 110 -3.95 6.84 -8.14
CA ALA A 110 -4.06 7.95 -9.09
C ALA A 110 -5.52 8.38 -9.30
N ASP A 111 -6.47 7.55 -8.89
CA ASP A 111 -7.91 7.73 -9.05
C ASP A 111 -8.28 8.05 -10.52
N GLN A 112 -8.83 9.24 -10.75
CA GLN A 112 -9.30 9.71 -12.06
C GLN A 112 -8.31 10.66 -12.74
N ASN A 113 -7.15 10.90 -12.13
CA ASN A 113 -6.12 11.82 -12.62
C ASN A 113 -4.88 11.03 -13.09
N SER A 114 -3.99 11.67 -13.84
CA SER A 114 -2.66 11.09 -14.07
C SER A 114 -1.84 11.07 -12.78
N ALA A 115 -0.85 10.18 -12.70
CA ALA A 115 0.04 10.09 -11.54
C ALA A 115 0.66 11.46 -11.17
N GLN A 116 1.11 12.23 -12.16
CA GLN A 116 1.69 13.56 -11.95
C GLN A 116 0.69 14.54 -11.32
N LYS A 117 -0.55 14.58 -11.82
CA LYS A 117 -1.57 15.49 -11.29
C LYS A 117 -2.00 15.06 -9.88
N SER A 118 -2.15 13.75 -9.65
CA SER A 118 -2.46 13.21 -8.32
C SER A 118 -1.36 13.54 -7.32
N PHE A 119 -0.09 13.41 -7.71
CA PHE A 119 1.05 13.81 -6.89
C PHE A 119 1.00 15.30 -6.52
N ASP A 120 0.76 16.18 -7.50
CA ASP A 120 0.61 17.61 -7.25
C ASP A 120 -0.53 17.91 -6.26
N ASP A 121 -1.65 17.19 -6.41
CA ASP A 121 -2.83 17.32 -5.56
C ASP A 121 -2.57 16.89 -4.11
N LYS A 122 -1.77 15.85 -3.86
CA LYS A 122 -1.42 15.42 -2.48
C LYS A 122 -0.68 16.51 -1.70
N PHE A 123 0.08 17.37 -2.37
CA PHE A 123 0.84 18.45 -1.75
C PHE A 123 0.13 19.82 -1.78
N LYS A 124 -1.13 19.91 -2.23
CA LYS A 124 -1.87 21.19 -2.24
C LYS A 124 -2.19 21.72 -0.85
N LYS A 125 -2.49 20.84 0.11
CA LYS A 125 -2.81 21.18 1.52
C LYS A 125 -1.59 21.05 2.44
N TYR A 126 -0.41 21.33 1.90
CA TYR A 126 0.86 21.17 2.60
C TYR A 126 1.01 22.12 3.80
N ASN A 127 1.47 21.59 4.94
CA ASN A 127 1.87 22.38 6.08
C ASN A 127 3.36 22.74 5.98
N LYS A 128 3.69 24.04 6.04
CA LYS A 128 5.06 24.54 5.88
C LYS A 128 6.04 24.03 6.93
N ASP A 129 5.55 23.60 8.09
CA ASP A 129 6.36 23.16 9.22
C ASP A 129 6.75 21.66 9.14
N MET A 130 6.32 20.94 8.11
CA MET A 130 6.68 19.53 7.92
C MET A 130 8.16 19.36 7.58
N VAL A 131 8.75 18.26 8.07
CA VAL A 131 10.14 17.87 7.81
C VAL A 131 10.35 17.27 6.42
N ILE A 132 9.26 16.96 5.72
CA ILE A 132 9.26 16.53 4.32
C ILE A 132 8.41 17.48 3.50
N ASN A 133 8.77 17.69 2.24
CA ASN A 133 7.99 18.49 1.29
C ASN A 133 8.01 17.87 -0.11
N LYS A 134 7.24 18.46 -1.03
CA LYS A 134 7.13 17.99 -2.43
C LYS A 134 8.49 17.90 -3.13
N LYS A 135 9.39 18.87 -2.91
CA LYS A 135 10.72 18.89 -3.56
C LYS A 135 11.56 17.73 -3.09
N ASP A 136 11.43 17.29 -1.84
CA ASP A 136 12.21 16.17 -1.30
C ASP A 136 11.88 14.87 -2.04
N PHE A 137 10.59 14.63 -2.34
CA PHE A 137 10.17 13.49 -3.18
C PHE A 137 10.68 13.60 -4.62
N LEU A 138 10.71 14.81 -5.20
CA LEU A 138 11.24 15.02 -6.55
C LEU A 138 12.77 14.83 -6.62
N VAL A 139 13.48 15.17 -5.55
CA VAL A 139 14.94 14.97 -5.43
C VAL A 139 15.27 13.53 -4.97
N GLY A 140 14.28 12.80 -4.46
CA GLY A 140 14.40 11.39 -4.04
C GLY A 140 14.93 11.19 -2.62
N HIS A 141 15.07 12.25 -1.82
CA HIS A 141 15.47 12.14 -0.42
C HIS A 141 15.09 13.39 0.40
N CYS A 142 14.98 13.23 1.72
CA CYS A 142 14.90 14.33 2.67
C CYS A 142 16.04 14.26 3.70
N ARG A 143 16.24 15.37 4.44
CA ARG A 143 17.18 15.43 5.55
C ARG A 143 16.44 15.68 6.85
N VAL A 144 16.51 14.72 7.78
CA VAL A 144 15.85 14.81 9.09
C VAL A 144 16.91 14.61 10.17
N ARG A 145 17.07 15.60 11.07
CA ARG A 145 18.05 15.58 12.17
C ARG A 145 19.49 15.24 11.73
N GLY A 146 19.86 15.63 10.50
CA GLY A 146 21.18 15.42 9.91
C GLY A 146 21.38 14.07 9.21
N GLU A 147 20.40 13.17 9.26
CA GLU A 147 20.41 11.91 8.51
C GLU A 147 19.71 12.10 7.15
N ILE A 148 20.20 11.42 6.11
CA ILE A 148 19.61 11.43 4.76
C ILE A 148 18.72 10.20 4.63
N ILE A 149 17.47 10.40 4.21
CA ILE A 149 16.47 9.34 4.07
C ILE A 149 15.96 9.36 2.64
N ASN A 150 16.10 8.24 1.95
CA ASN A 150 15.59 8.10 0.59
C ASN A 150 14.06 8.15 0.59
N LEU A 151 13.48 8.91 -0.33
CA LEU A 151 12.04 9.04 -0.50
C LEU A 151 11.66 8.50 -1.87
N ASN A 152 10.71 7.57 -1.88
CA ASN A 152 10.18 6.92 -3.08
C ASN A 152 8.66 7.03 -3.10
N TYR A 153 8.08 6.95 -4.27
CA TYR A 153 6.62 6.91 -4.41
C TYR A 153 6.18 6.09 -5.61
N TYR A 154 4.97 5.56 -5.53
CA TYR A 154 4.31 4.84 -6.61
C TYR A 154 2.83 5.22 -6.67
N PHE A 155 2.33 5.46 -7.87
CA PHE A 155 0.90 5.60 -8.12
C PHE A 155 0.36 4.36 -8.82
N PHE A 156 -0.70 3.76 -8.30
CA PHE A 156 -1.39 2.71 -9.04
C PHE A 156 -2.02 3.25 -10.33
N PRO A 157 -2.11 2.44 -11.40
CA PRO A 157 -1.60 1.06 -11.46
C PRO A 157 -0.13 0.96 -11.89
N ASP A 158 0.41 1.96 -12.59
CA ASP A 158 1.66 1.87 -13.35
C ASP A 158 2.60 3.09 -13.17
N ASN A 159 2.36 3.93 -12.16
CA ASN A 159 3.04 5.20 -11.89
C ASN A 159 2.93 6.27 -12.98
N SER A 160 1.95 6.15 -13.89
CA SER A 160 1.77 7.08 -15.02
C SER A 160 0.29 7.36 -15.28
N SER A 161 -0.44 6.31 -15.60
CA SER A 161 -1.85 6.29 -15.95
C SER A 161 -2.74 6.56 -14.75
N LYS A 162 -4.00 6.91 -15.03
CA LYS A 162 -5.06 6.95 -14.01
C LYS A 162 -5.41 5.54 -13.54
N GLY A 163 -5.91 5.42 -12.31
CA GLY A 163 -6.44 4.18 -11.77
C GLY A 163 -6.16 4.00 -10.28
N THR A 164 -6.58 2.86 -9.77
CA THR A 164 -6.45 2.46 -8.37
C THR A 164 -5.74 1.11 -8.25
N LEU A 165 -5.52 0.62 -7.03
CA LEU A 165 -5.11 -0.75 -6.77
C LEU A 165 -5.93 -1.78 -7.57
N GLU A 166 -7.25 -1.62 -7.66
CA GLU A 166 -8.09 -2.57 -8.38
C GLU A 166 -7.76 -2.61 -9.88
N ASN A 167 -7.33 -1.50 -10.49
CA ASN A 167 -6.83 -1.52 -11.86
C ASN A 167 -5.59 -2.39 -11.99
N LEU A 168 -4.63 -2.30 -11.05
CA LEU A 168 -3.45 -3.18 -11.02
C LEU A 168 -3.88 -4.65 -10.90
N LEU A 169 -4.75 -4.97 -9.93
CA LEU A 169 -5.19 -6.35 -9.69
C LEU A 169 -5.93 -6.95 -10.90
N LEU A 170 -6.73 -6.15 -11.60
CA LEU A 170 -7.42 -6.61 -12.80
C LEU A 170 -6.47 -6.88 -13.98
N GLU A 171 -5.31 -6.21 -14.06
CA GLU A 171 -4.27 -6.60 -15.03
C GLU A 171 -3.68 -7.98 -14.73
N GLY A 172 -3.57 -8.35 -13.45
CA GLY A 172 -3.19 -9.71 -13.05
C GLY A 172 -4.30 -10.72 -13.35
N ALA A 173 -5.55 -10.38 -13.00
CA ALA A 173 -6.71 -11.24 -13.23
C ALA A 173 -6.95 -11.55 -14.72
N LYS A 174 -6.67 -10.61 -15.63
CA LYS A 174 -6.73 -10.87 -17.09
C LYS A 174 -5.80 -12.01 -17.53
N VAL A 175 -4.71 -12.24 -16.80
CA VAL A 175 -3.75 -13.32 -17.09
C VAL A 175 -4.18 -14.60 -16.39
N VAL A 176 -4.37 -14.56 -15.07
CA VAL A 176 -4.50 -15.79 -14.26
C VAL A 176 -5.94 -16.19 -13.95
N TYR A 177 -6.91 -15.29 -14.14
CA TYR A 177 -8.33 -15.47 -13.78
C TYR A 177 -9.27 -15.00 -14.90
N SER A 178 -8.87 -15.17 -16.16
CA SER A 178 -9.60 -14.60 -17.30
C SER A 178 -11.04 -15.11 -17.40
N ASP A 179 -11.24 -16.39 -17.12
CA ASP A 179 -12.54 -17.08 -17.10
C ASP A 179 -13.48 -16.54 -16.00
N LEU A 180 -12.94 -16.35 -14.79
CA LEU A 180 -13.67 -15.74 -13.67
C LEU A 180 -13.99 -14.28 -13.97
N LEU A 181 -13.05 -13.52 -14.54
CA LEU A 181 -13.27 -12.13 -14.91
C LEU A 181 -14.37 -12.00 -15.97
N GLU A 182 -14.40 -12.89 -16.98
CA GLU A 182 -15.49 -12.96 -17.96
C GLU A 182 -16.84 -13.25 -17.28
N SER A 183 -16.89 -14.27 -16.43
CA SER A 183 -18.11 -14.64 -15.68
C SER A 183 -18.63 -13.49 -14.80
N VAL A 184 -17.73 -12.75 -14.16
CA VAL A 184 -18.08 -11.59 -13.33
C VAL A 184 -18.57 -10.43 -14.18
N ASN A 185 -17.96 -10.17 -15.34
CA ASN A 185 -18.47 -9.15 -16.27
C ASN A 185 -19.89 -9.51 -16.76
N GLU A 186 -20.14 -10.78 -17.09
CA GLU A 186 -21.47 -11.25 -17.47
C GLU A 186 -22.47 -11.06 -16.32
N TYR A 187 -22.11 -11.46 -15.10
CA TYR A 187 -22.92 -11.25 -13.90
C TYR A 187 -23.30 -9.77 -13.73
N LEU A 188 -22.31 -8.86 -13.77
CA LEU A 188 -22.53 -7.43 -13.56
C LEU A 188 -23.37 -6.76 -14.65
N SER A 189 -23.33 -7.28 -15.88
CA SER A 189 -24.18 -6.81 -16.98
C SER A 189 -25.67 -7.13 -16.77
N LYS A 190 -25.97 -8.16 -15.97
CA LYS A 190 -27.33 -8.58 -15.63
C LYS A 190 -27.86 -7.92 -14.34
N VAL A 191 -27.00 -7.26 -13.57
CA VAL A 191 -27.40 -6.55 -12.35
C VAL A 191 -28.06 -5.22 -12.74
N ASP A 192 -29.34 -5.09 -12.39
CA ASP A 192 -30.13 -3.87 -12.59
C ASP A 192 -29.49 -2.66 -11.87
N GLU A 193 -29.47 -1.50 -12.54
CA GLU A 193 -28.89 -0.25 -12.05
C GLU A 193 -29.47 0.21 -10.70
N ARG A 194 -30.72 -0.16 -10.37
CA ARG A 194 -31.33 0.13 -9.07
C ARG A 194 -30.53 -0.46 -7.90
N HIS A 195 -29.76 -1.53 -8.13
CA HIS A 195 -28.91 -2.17 -7.14
C HIS A 195 -27.51 -1.54 -7.05
N LYS A 196 -27.16 -0.65 -7.99
CA LYS A 196 -25.88 0.07 -8.04
C LYS A 196 -25.97 1.50 -7.51
N TYR A 197 -27.06 1.84 -6.80
CA TYR A 197 -27.36 3.22 -6.35
C TYR A 197 -26.26 3.91 -5.52
N ASN A 198 -25.42 3.14 -4.82
CA ASN A 198 -24.29 3.66 -4.02
C ASN A 198 -22.93 3.54 -4.71
N TRP A 199 -22.88 3.18 -5.99
CA TRP A 199 -21.63 3.02 -6.71
C TRP A 199 -21.04 4.40 -7.06
N SER A 200 -19.76 4.56 -6.71
CA SER A 200 -18.89 5.60 -7.25
C SER A 200 -18.26 5.15 -8.57
N ILE A 201 -17.55 6.06 -9.24
CA ILE A 201 -16.80 5.79 -10.48
C ILE A 201 -15.73 4.68 -10.34
N SER A 202 -15.28 4.37 -9.12
CA SER A 202 -14.31 3.29 -8.84
C SER A 202 -14.96 2.02 -8.31
N SER A 203 -16.28 1.99 -8.11
CA SER A 203 -16.97 0.86 -7.48
C SER A 203 -17.00 -0.38 -8.34
N GLU A 204 -17.12 -0.24 -9.66
CA GLU A 204 -17.20 -1.41 -10.55
C GLU A 204 -15.97 -2.31 -10.45
N ASN A 205 -14.76 -1.73 -10.49
CA ASN A 205 -13.52 -2.50 -10.36
C ASN A 205 -13.40 -3.16 -8.98
N LYS A 206 -13.86 -2.48 -7.92
CA LYS A 206 -13.92 -3.04 -6.57
C LYS A 206 -14.86 -4.24 -6.49
N VAL A 207 -16.01 -4.16 -7.16
CA VAL A 207 -16.95 -5.28 -7.23
C VAL A 207 -16.34 -6.43 -8.01
N LYS A 208 -15.67 -6.17 -9.14
CA LYS A 208 -14.99 -7.22 -9.91
C LYS A 208 -13.96 -7.98 -9.08
N VAL A 209 -13.07 -7.23 -8.41
CA VAL A 209 -12.05 -7.82 -7.52
C VAL A 209 -12.72 -8.60 -6.39
N GLY A 210 -13.77 -8.05 -5.78
CA GLY A 210 -14.50 -8.71 -4.69
C GLY A 210 -15.20 -10.00 -5.12
N CYS A 211 -15.84 -10.02 -6.29
CA CYS A 211 -16.49 -11.22 -6.82
C CYS A 211 -15.47 -12.34 -7.07
N ILE A 212 -14.34 -12.03 -7.71
CA ILE A 212 -13.26 -13.00 -7.96
C ILE A 212 -12.66 -13.46 -6.61
N ALA A 213 -12.35 -12.54 -5.70
CA ALA A 213 -11.79 -12.87 -4.39
C ALA A 213 -12.70 -13.82 -3.59
N ASN A 214 -14.02 -13.64 -3.66
CA ASN A 214 -14.99 -14.47 -2.94
C ASN A 214 -15.11 -15.90 -3.49
N VAL A 215 -14.62 -16.18 -4.71
CA VAL A 215 -14.50 -17.54 -5.23
C VAL A 215 -13.40 -18.30 -4.48
N PHE A 216 -12.26 -17.64 -4.24
CA PHE A 216 -11.10 -18.25 -3.56
C PHE A 216 -11.20 -18.21 -2.04
N GLN A 217 -11.82 -17.17 -1.50
CA GLN A 217 -11.94 -16.92 -0.06
C GLN A 217 -13.42 -16.73 0.33
N PRO A 218 -14.26 -17.78 0.29
CA PRO A 218 -15.70 -17.65 0.53
C PRO A 218 -16.01 -17.08 1.92
N GLY A 219 -16.73 -15.96 1.95
CA GLY A 219 -17.06 -15.25 3.21
C GLY A 219 -15.86 -14.56 3.87
N GLY A 220 -14.68 -14.61 3.25
CA GLY A 220 -13.48 -13.91 3.68
C GLY A 220 -13.43 -12.47 3.17
N ALA A 221 -12.54 -11.68 3.76
CA ALA A 221 -12.26 -10.34 3.26
C ALA A 221 -11.36 -10.41 2.01
N ASN A 222 -11.61 -9.53 1.03
CA ASN A 222 -10.85 -9.46 -0.23
C ASN A 222 -9.33 -9.36 -0.02
N GLN A 223 -8.93 -8.71 1.08
CA GLN A 223 -7.53 -8.55 1.48
C GLN A 223 -6.77 -9.88 1.63
N THR A 224 -7.43 -10.95 2.07
CA THR A 224 -6.83 -12.28 2.16
C THR A 224 -6.49 -12.80 0.77
N SER A 225 -7.41 -12.62 -0.19
CA SER A 225 -7.18 -13.03 -1.57
C SER A 225 -6.05 -12.24 -2.22
N ILE A 226 -6.03 -10.92 -2.03
CA ILE A 226 -4.96 -10.04 -2.52
C ILE A 226 -3.58 -10.50 -2.00
N ARG A 227 -3.50 -10.92 -0.73
CA ARG A 227 -2.24 -11.34 -0.09
C ARG A 227 -1.73 -12.70 -0.58
N TYR A 228 -2.61 -13.67 -0.82
CA TYR A 228 -2.22 -15.07 -0.96
C TYR A 228 -2.51 -15.70 -2.32
N ASP A 229 -3.48 -15.19 -3.06
CA ASP A 229 -3.84 -15.73 -4.37
C ASP A 229 -2.97 -15.10 -5.49
N ASN A 230 -3.11 -15.59 -6.72
CA ASN A 230 -2.23 -15.35 -7.85
C ASN A 230 -2.35 -13.99 -8.56
N TRP A 231 -3.05 -13.01 -7.97
CA TRP A 231 -3.17 -11.64 -8.52
C TRP A 231 -1.81 -11.05 -8.93
N ILE A 232 -0.81 -11.28 -8.07
CA ILE A 232 0.61 -11.10 -8.37
C ILE A 232 1.27 -12.48 -8.20
N SER A 233 1.74 -13.05 -9.29
CA SER A 233 2.36 -14.37 -9.39
C SER A 233 3.41 -14.36 -10.50
N ASP A 234 4.23 -15.41 -10.58
CA ASP A 234 5.22 -15.56 -11.66
C ASP A 234 4.56 -15.48 -13.05
N GLU A 235 3.38 -16.09 -13.20
CA GLU A 235 2.61 -16.05 -14.44
C GLU A 235 2.08 -14.66 -14.76
N SER A 236 1.42 -13.98 -13.80
CA SER A 236 0.93 -12.62 -14.05
C SER A 236 2.07 -11.63 -14.31
N MET A 237 3.23 -11.83 -13.69
CA MET A 237 4.44 -11.03 -13.94
C MET A 237 5.07 -11.32 -15.31
N ALA A 238 4.98 -12.55 -15.81
CA ALA A 238 5.50 -12.90 -17.12
C ALA A 238 4.69 -12.27 -18.27
N PHE A 239 3.37 -12.13 -18.08
CA PHE A 239 2.46 -11.71 -19.15
C PHE A 239 1.79 -10.34 -18.96
N SER A 240 1.92 -9.71 -17.79
CA SER A 240 1.45 -8.34 -17.55
C SER A 240 2.58 -7.40 -17.15
N TYR A 241 2.92 -6.47 -18.05
CA TYR A 241 3.92 -5.43 -17.80
C TYR A 241 3.55 -4.56 -16.58
N VAL A 242 2.26 -4.30 -16.35
CA VAL A 242 1.80 -3.47 -15.23
C VAL A 242 2.05 -4.15 -13.89
N ILE A 243 1.75 -5.46 -13.79
CA ILE A 243 2.07 -6.26 -12.60
C ILE A 243 3.58 -6.34 -12.38
N LYS A 244 4.34 -6.63 -13.45
CA LYS A 244 5.80 -6.71 -13.39
C LYS A 244 6.43 -5.40 -12.92
N LYS A 245 5.97 -4.26 -13.43
CA LYS A 245 6.45 -2.93 -13.05
C LYS A 245 6.25 -2.63 -11.56
N PHE A 246 5.08 -2.96 -11.01
CA PHE A 246 4.82 -2.80 -9.57
C PHE A 246 5.72 -3.73 -8.75
N TYR A 247 5.84 -5.00 -9.15
CA TYR A 247 6.73 -5.96 -8.47
C TYR A 247 8.18 -5.48 -8.47
N ASP A 248 8.73 -5.10 -9.63
CA ASP A 248 10.11 -4.64 -9.77
C ASP A 248 10.35 -3.38 -8.93
N PHE A 249 9.41 -2.43 -8.92
CA PHE A 249 9.50 -1.26 -8.06
C PHE A 249 9.66 -1.62 -6.58
N ILE A 250 8.88 -2.57 -6.05
CA ILE A 250 9.00 -2.97 -4.64
C ILE A 250 10.31 -3.72 -4.40
N VAL A 251 10.72 -4.61 -5.31
CA VAL A 251 11.96 -5.40 -5.20
C VAL A 251 13.20 -4.50 -5.23
N ASP A 252 13.29 -3.57 -6.17
CA ASP A 252 14.41 -2.63 -6.32
C ASP A 252 14.62 -1.75 -5.09
N LEU A 253 13.58 -1.56 -4.27
CA LEU A 253 13.70 -0.83 -3.00
C LEU A 253 14.27 -1.69 -1.87
N VAL A 254 13.93 -2.98 -1.82
CA VAL A 254 14.18 -3.83 -0.64
C VAL A 254 15.29 -4.87 -0.83
N GLU A 255 15.77 -5.07 -2.05
CA GLU A 255 16.90 -5.97 -2.38
C GLU A 255 18.05 -5.20 -3.06
#